data_AF-A0AAE1THB7-F1
#
_entry.id   AF-A0AAE1THB7-F1
#
_cell.length_a   1.000
_cell.length_b   1.000
_cell.length_c   1.000
_cell.angle_alpha   90.00
_cell.angle_beta   90.00
_cell.angle_gamma   90.00
#
_symmetry.space_group_name_H-M   'P 1'
#
loop_
_entity.id
_entity.type
_entity.pdbx_description
1 polymer ?
#
loop_
_entity_poly.entity_id
_entity_poly.type
_entity_poly.pdbx_seq_one_letter_code
_entity_poly.pdbx_strand_id
1 'polypeptide(L)'
;MNDLNQVEISTSNTWEQKEDDELRIDIEAMIQEAKEDPLSQTCCIYKVPRSTREKNENIYTPTTISIGPFHYGDPRLRDMERYKVIMLKRFIQRFMTTLSLDNLISFVMSLETKVRASYSEDAFLTKKEFQKQMLLDGAFIIELFLSVYHLSDDNTQNMDAILRQPKLLSDVTKDLLLLENQLPLFFLEGLYRQAFPADHVGNPSFADLSYKFFDSFNSQRNA
;
A
#
# COMPACT_ATOMS: atom_id res chain seq x y z
N MET A 1 -20.94 -34.73 -62.70
CA MET A 1 -21.43 -34.34 -61.36
C MET A 1 -20.50 -34.97 -60.33
N ASN A 2 -19.41 -34.29 -59.92
CA ASN A 2 -18.66 -34.68 -58.71
C ASN A 2 -17.62 -33.66 -58.19
N ASP A 3 -17.73 -32.35 -58.49
CA ASP A 3 -16.69 -31.37 -58.10
C ASP A 3 -17.10 -30.29 -57.09
N LEU A 4 -18.32 -30.31 -56.56
CA LEU A 4 -18.78 -29.28 -55.62
C LEU A 4 -18.61 -29.67 -54.13
N ASN A 5 -18.55 -30.97 -53.80
CA ASN A 5 -18.46 -31.41 -52.39
C ASN A 5 -17.03 -31.49 -51.82
N GLN A 6 -15.97 -31.47 -52.63
CA GLN A 6 -14.58 -31.53 -52.11
C GLN A 6 -14.01 -30.16 -51.72
N VAL A 7 -14.55 -29.07 -52.28
CA VAL A 7 -14.08 -27.71 -52.00
C VAL A 7 -14.62 -27.16 -50.68
N GLU A 8 -15.85 -27.51 -50.29
CA GLU A 8 -16.43 -27.08 -49.01
C GLU A 8 -15.83 -27.81 -47.80
N ILE A 9 -15.48 -29.09 -47.94
CA ILE A 9 -14.85 -29.88 -46.86
C ILE A 9 -13.38 -29.45 -46.65
N SER A 10 -12.65 -29.14 -47.73
CA SER A 10 -11.26 -28.69 -47.63
C SER A 10 -11.14 -27.28 -47.06
N THR A 11 -12.07 -26.38 -47.40
CA THR A 11 -12.14 -25.03 -46.82
C THR A 11 -12.55 -25.07 -45.35
N SER A 12 -13.58 -25.82 -44.95
CA SER A 12 -13.98 -25.95 -43.54
C SER A 12 -12.83 -26.45 -42.65
N ASN A 13 -12.08 -27.46 -43.10
CA ASN A 13 -10.91 -27.97 -42.38
C ASN A 13 -9.78 -26.93 -42.28
N THR A 14 -9.63 -26.03 -43.26
CA THR A 14 -8.58 -24.98 -43.20
C THR A 14 -8.95 -23.84 -42.27
N TRP A 15 -10.23 -23.52 -42.10
CA TRP A 15 -10.69 -22.51 -41.15
C TRP A 15 -10.54 -23.01 -39.70
N GLU A 16 -10.96 -24.23 -39.41
CA GLU A 16 -10.81 -24.86 -38.09
C GLU A 16 -9.34 -25.03 -37.70
N GLN A 17 -8.48 -25.45 -38.62
CA GLN A 17 -7.02 -25.54 -38.37
C GLN A 17 -6.38 -24.17 -38.06
N LYS A 18 -6.88 -23.10 -38.68
CA LYS A 18 -6.35 -21.75 -38.49
C LYS A 18 -6.78 -21.16 -37.15
N GLU A 19 -7.99 -21.48 -36.70
CA GLU A 19 -8.53 -21.10 -35.39
C GLU A 19 -7.79 -21.85 -34.25
N ASP A 20 -7.48 -23.13 -34.46
CA ASP A 20 -6.66 -23.93 -33.54
C ASP A 20 -5.23 -23.39 -33.41
N ASP A 21 -4.63 -22.93 -34.52
CA ASP A 21 -3.29 -22.33 -34.52
C ASP A 21 -3.27 -20.95 -33.82
N GLU A 22 -4.30 -20.12 -34.00
CA GLU A 22 -4.45 -18.84 -33.28
C GLU A 22 -4.64 -19.06 -31.77
N LEU A 23 -5.52 -19.98 -31.38
CA LEU A 23 -5.72 -20.35 -29.97
C LEU A 23 -4.42 -20.84 -29.33
N ARG A 24 -3.64 -21.64 -30.08
CA ARG A 24 -2.35 -22.14 -29.60
C ARG A 24 -1.33 -21.03 -29.40
N ILE A 25 -1.21 -20.09 -30.35
CA ILE A 25 -0.33 -18.94 -30.23
C ILE A 25 -0.70 -18.10 -29.00
N ASP A 26 -1.99 -17.86 -28.80
CA ASP A 26 -2.48 -17.12 -27.63
C ASP A 26 -2.15 -17.85 -26.32
N ILE A 27 -2.37 -19.17 -26.25
CA ILE A 27 -2.04 -19.95 -25.04
C ILE A 27 -0.52 -20.01 -24.81
N GLU A 28 0.30 -20.17 -25.84
CA GLU A 28 1.76 -20.16 -25.73
C GLU A 28 2.27 -18.80 -25.24
N ALA A 29 1.69 -17.70 -25.72
CA ALA A 29 1.96 -16.36 -25.22
C ALA A 29 1.54 -16.20 -23.75
N MET A 30 0.35 -16.67 -23.37
CA MET A 30 -0.12 -16.65 -21.97
C MET A 30 0.81 -17.44 -21.03
N ILE A 31 1.34 -18.59 -21.47
CA ILE A 31 2.28 -19.40 -20.69
C ILE A 31 3.64 -18.69 -20.56
N GLN A 32 4.11 -18.04 -21.61
CA GLN A 32 5.35 -17.24 -21.56
C GLN A 32 5.23 -15.99 -20.70
N GLU A 33 4.05 -15.37 -20.67
CA GLU A 33 3.76 -14.19 -19.86
C GLU A 33 3.36 -14.52 -18.42
N ALA A 34 3.00 -15.78 -18.14
CA ALA A 34 2.69 -16.24 -16.80
C ALA A 34 3.90 -16.03 -15.89
N LYS A 35 3.77 -15.06 -14.96
CA LYS A 35 4.76 -14.83 -13.91
C LYS A 35 4.84 -16.07 -13.01
N GLU A 36 6.03 -16.35 -12.48
CA GLU A 36 6.20 -17.33 -11.41
C GLU A 36 5.22 -17.06 -10.25
N ASP A 37 4.94 -18.11 -9.47
CA ASP A 37 3.90 -18.15 -8.43
C ASP A 37 3.63 -16.77 -7.79
N PRO A 38 2.41 -16.20 -7.96
CA PRO A 38 2.06 -14.90 -7.38
C PRO A 38 2.17 -14.88 -5.85
N LEU A 39 2.23 -16.05 -5.19
CA LEU A 39 2.70 -16.19 -3.81
C LEU A 39 4.24 -16.04 -3.71
N SER A 40 4.80 -15.06 -4.43
CA SER A 40 6.22 -14.73 -4.35
C SER A 40 6.60 -14.60 -2.88
N GLN A 41 7.85 -14.96 -2.54
CA GLN A 41 8.40 -14.79 -1.19
C GLN A 41 8.28 -13.35 -0.63
N THR A 42 7.87 -12.38 -1.45
CA THR A 42 7.70 -10.98 -1.10
C THR A 42 6.26 -10.55 -0.84
N CYS A 43 5.25 -11.34 -1.23
CA CYS A 43 3.84 -11.02 -0.99
C CYS A 43 3.51 -11.12 0.50
N CYS A 44 3.02 -10.04 1.10
CA CYS A 44 2.67 -10.00 2.53
C CYS A 44 1.39 -9.19 2.85
N ILE A 45 0.75 -8.58 1.85
CA ILE A 45 -0.47 -7.81 1.99
C ILE A 45 -1.52 -8.41 1.07
N TYR A 46 -2.52 -9.07 1.66
CA TYR A 46 -3.53 -9.82 0.93
C TYR A 46 -4.85 -9.06 0.91
N LYS A 47 -5.47 -9.01 -0.27
CA LYS A 47 -6.86 -8.63 -0.38
C LYS A 47 -7.73 -9.79 0.12
N VAL A 48 -8.78 -9.46 0.86
CA VAL A 48 -9.64 -10.48 1.45
C VAL A 48 -10.45 -11.16 0.35
N PRO A 49 -10.51 -12.50 0.32
CA PRO A 49 -11.33 -13.23 -0.65
C PRO A 49 -12.77 -12.73 -0.63
N ARG A 50 -13.35 -12.54 -1.82
CA ARG A 50 -14.69 -11.98 -1.99
C ARG A 50 -15.76 -12.67 -1.13
N SER A 51 -15.72 -14.01 -1.05
CA SER A 51 -16.66 -14.81 -0.25
C SER A 51 -16.56 -14.55 1.27
N THR A 52 -15.40 -14.12 1.75
CA THR A 52 -15.20 -13.70 3.15
C THR A 52 -15.65 -12.25 3.33
N ARG A 53 -15.29 -11.38 2.38
CA ARG A 53 -15.65 -9.95 2.40
C ARG A 53 -17.16 -9.73 2.41
N GLU A 54 -17.91 -10.46 1.59
CA GLU A 54 -19.37 -10.34 1.48
C GLU A 54 -20.12 -10.62 2.80
N LYS A 55 -19.50 -11.35 3.74
CA LYS A 55 -20.08 -11.62 5.05
C LYS A 55 -20.01 -10.42 5.99
N ASN A 56 -18.98 -9.59 5.86
CA ASN A 56 -18.78 -8.39 6.67
C ASN A 56 -17.80 -7.43 6.00
N GLU A 57 -18.28 -6.63 5.05
CA GLU A 57 -17.41 -5.74 4.28
C GLU A 57 -16.77 -4.62 5.14
N ASN A 58 -17.49 -4.18 6.18
CA ASN A 58 -17.11 -3.05 7.00
C ASN A 58 -15.86 -3.30 7.85
N ILE A 59 -15.49 -4.56 8.12
CA ILE A 59 -14.28 -4.89 8.90
C ILE A 59 -13.01 -4.93 8.04
N TYR A 60 -13.13 -4.71 6.74
CA TYR A 60 -12.01 -4.68 5.80
C TYR A 60 -11.89 -3.35 5.07
N THR A 61 -12.87 -2.45 5.21
CA THR A 61 -12.94 -1.20 4.47
C THR A 61 -12.63 -0.02 5.40
N PRO A 62 -11.59 0.79 5.10
CA PRO A 62 -11.30 1.98 5.88
C PRO A 62 -12.44 2.99 5.79
N THR A 63 -12.65 3.71 6.88
CA THR A 63 -13.76 4.67 7.03
C THR A 63 -13.30 6.12 7.06
N THR A 64 -12.02 6.34 7.37
CA THR A 64 -11.41 7.63 7.63
C THR A 64 -10.21 7.86 6.72
N ILE A 65 -9.27 6.91 6.66
CA ILE A 65 -8.02 7.05 5.90
C ILE A 65 -7.66 5.79 5.11
N SER A 66 -7.41 5.95 3.82
CA SER A 66 -6.81 4.92 2.98
C SER A 66 -5.30 4.88 3.22
N ILE A 67 -4.69 3.70 3.23
CA ILE A 67 -3.24 3.47 3.29
C ILE A 67 -2.95 2.32 2.35
N GLY A 68 -2.01 2.52 1.43
CA GLY A 68 -1.75 1.57 0.38
C GLY A 68 -2.87 1.53 -0.69
N PRO A 69 -2.64 0.77 -1.75
CA PRO A 69 -3.36 0.89 -3.01
C PRO A 69 -4.82 0.42 -3.00
N PHE A 70 -5.20 -0.51 -2.13
CA PHE A 70 -6.49 -1.22 -2.26
C PHE A 70 -7.72 -0.31 -2.11
N HIS A 71 -7.60 0.78 -1.35
CA HIS A 71 -8.68 1.76 -1.16
C HIS A 71 -8.35 3.14 -1.76
N TYR A 72 -7.32 3.21 -2.61
CA TYR A 72 -6.93 4.46 -3.25
C TYR A 72 -8.06 5.00 -4.14
N GLY A 73 -8.25 6.32 -4.07
CA GLY A 73 -9.23 7.02 -4.90
C GLY A 73 -10.66 6.97 -4.37
N ASP A 74 -10.91 6.34 -3.22
CA ASP A 74 -12.23 6.37 -2.58
C ASP A 74 -12.66 7.83 -2.28
N PRO A 75 -13.77 8.31 -2.88
CA PRO A 75 -14.24 9.68 -2.68
C PRO A 75 -14.52 10.02 -1.21
N ARG A 76 -14.87 9.02 -0.39
CA ARG A 76 -15.18 9.18 1.04
C ARG A 76 -13.95 9.55 1.87
N LEU A 77 -12.76 9.18 1.39
CA LEU A 77 -11.49 9.32 2.13
C LEU A 77 -10.65 10.51 1.65
N ARG A 78 -11.16 11.29 0.68
CA ARG A 78 -10.43 12.36 -0.02
C ARG A 78 -9.89 13.45 0.90
N ASP A 79 -10.59 13.78 1.98
CA ASP A 79 -10.16 14.83 2.90
C ASP A 79 -8.87 14.42 3.63
N MET A 80 -8.75 13.14 3.99
CA MET A 80 -7.52 12.62 4.59
C MET A 80 -6.37 12.54 3.59
N GLU A 81 -6.63 12.33 2.29
CA GLU A 81 -5.57 12.43 1.26
C GLU A 81 -4.92 13.82 1.21
N ARG A 82 -5.71 14.88 1.39
CA ARG A 82 -5.17 16.25 1.51
C ARG A 82 -4.36 16.41 2.79
N TYR A 83 -4.82 15.81 3.88
CA TYR A 83 -4.14 15.86 5.16
C TYR A 83 -2.78 15.15 5.15
N LYS A 84 -2.64 14.05 4.41
CA LYS A 84 -1.34 13.38 4.23
C LYS A 84 -0.28 14.29 3.60
N VAL A 85 -0.65 15.21 2.72
CA VAL A 85 0.29 16.21 2.16
C VAL A 85 0.79 17.15 3.26
N ILE A 86 -0.08 17.53 4.21
CA ILE A 86 0.30 18.33 5.38
C ILE A 86 1.25 17.51 6.28
N MET A 87 0.97 16.22 6.50
CA MET A 87 1.86 15.33 7.25
C MET A 87 3.23 15.18 6.60
N LEU A 88 3.29 14.98 5.28
CA LEU A 88 4.56 14.93 4.54
C LEU A 88 5.34 16.24 4.69
N LYS A 89 4.67 17.39 4.60
CA LYS A 89 5.31 18.70 4.82
C LYS A 89 5.89 18.79 6.23
N ARG A 90 5.14 18.39 7.26
CA ARG A 90 5.61 18.39 8.65
C ARG A 90 6.78 17.44 8.86
N PHE A 91 6.70 16.23 8.29
CA PHE A 91 7.77 15.23 8.34
C PHE A 91 9.07 15.80 7.75
N ILE A 92 9.03 16.41 6.56
CA ILE A 92 10.20 17.04 5.94
C ILE A 92 10.70 18.21 6.80
N GLN A 93 9.80 19.05 7.33
CA GLN A 93 10.19 20.18 8.18
C GLN A 93 10.86 19.73 9.49
N ARG A 94 10.41 18.62 10.08
CA ARG A 94 10.97 18.03 11.30
C ARG A 94 12.42 17.58 11.08
N PHE A 95 12.77 17.12 9.89
CA PHE A 95 14.09 16.58 9.55
C PHE A 95 14.82 17.39 8.48
N MET A 96 14.49 18.67 8.29
CA MET A 96 15.01 19.46 7.15
C MET A 96 16.54 19.58 7.09
N THR A 97 17.24 19.32 8.19
CA THR A 97 18.70 19.31 8.27
C THR A 97 19.34 18.01 7.77
N THR A 98 18.60 16.90 7.78
CA THR A 98 19.09 15.55 7.45
C THR A 98 18.33 14.91 6.29
N LEU A 99 17.16 15.43 5.93
CA LEU A 99 16.23 14.84 4.97
C LEU A 99 15.81 15.86 3.92
N SER A 100 16.09 15.56 2.65
CA SER A 100 15.55 16.30 1.51
C SER A 100 14.38 15.57 0.86
N LEU A 101 13.52 16.32 0.16
CA LEU A 101 12.47 15.74 -0.67
C LEU A 101 13.05 14.81 -1.76
N ASP A 102 14.20 15.15 -2.32
CA ASP A 102 14.86 14.35 -3.36
C ASP A 102 15.34 13.01 -2.83
N ASN A 103 15.80 12.95 -1.56
CA ASN A 103 16.14 11.68 -0.91
C ASN A 103 14.91 10.77 -0.78
N LEU A 104 13.79 11.33 -0.33
CA LEU A 104 12.53 10.60 -0.19
C LEU A 104 12.00 10.09 -1.54
N ILE A 105 12.01 10.94 -2.56
CA ILE A 105 11.59 10.55 -3.92
C ILE A 105 12.49 9.44 -4.44
N SER A 106 13.82 9.60 -4.33
CA SER A 106 14.79 8.58 -4.78
C SER A 106 14.58 7.25 -4.07
N PHE A 107 14.37 7.27 -2.75
CA PHE A 107 14.07 6.08 -1.95
C PHE A 107 12.83 5.35 -2.47
N VAL A 108 11.71 6.05 -2.61
CA VAL A 108 10.45 5.43 -3.06
C VAL A 108 10.56 4.93 -4.50
N MET A 109 11.26 5.66 -5.37
CA MET A 109 11.50 5.23 -6.75
C MET A 109 12.27 3.91 -6.82
N SER A 110 13.26 3.72 -5.95
CA SER A 110 14.08 2.50 -5.91
C SER A 110 13.35 1.28 -5.34
N LEU A 111 12.35 1.46 -4.48
CA LEU A 111 11.62 0.37 -3.84
C LEU A 111 10.27 0.04 -4.47
N GLU A 112 9.82 0.83 -5.44
CA GLU A 112 8.49 0.73 -6.07
C GLU A 112 8.12 -0.72 -6.44
N THR A 113 8.97 -1.40 -7.20
CA THR A 113 8.70 -2.76 -7.70
C THR A 113 8.60 -3.77 -6.57
N LYS A 114 9.45 -3.65 -5.54
CA LYS A 114 9.46 -4.55 -4.37
C LYS A 114 8.21 -4.34 -3.51
N VAL A 115 7.80 -3.08 -3.31
CA VAL A 115 6.57 -2.79 -2.55
C VAL A 115 5.33 -3.19 -3.34
N ARG A 116 5.30 -2.99 -4.65
CA ARG A 116 4.20 -3.47 -5.50
C ARG A 116 4.06 -5.00 -5.43
N ALA A 117 5.18 -5.72 -5.44
CA ALA A 117 5.18 -7.18 -5.28
C ALA A 117 4.74 -7.66 -3.89
N SER A 118 4.60 -6.76 -2.91
CA SER A 118 4.10 -7.10 -1.58
C SER A 118 2.58 -7.26 -1.51
N TYR A 119 1.85 -6.83 -2.54
CA TYR A 119 0.39 -6.94 -2.62
C TYR A 119 -0.03 -8.17 -3.42
N SER A 120 -1.08 -8.86 -2.96
CA SER A 120 -1.63 -10.05 -3.64
C SER A 120 -2.34 -9.75 -4.96
N GLU A 121 -2.72 -8.48 -5.19
CA GLU A 121 -3.37 -8.00 -6.41
C GLU A 121 -2.65 -6.74 -6.90
N ASP A 122 -2.62 -6.54 -8.22
CA ASP A 122 -2.12 -5.28 -8.77
C ASP A 122 -3.07 -4.12 -8.46
N ALA A 123 -2.49 -2.98 -8.13
CA ALA A 123 -3.18 -1.78 -7.70
C ALA A 123 -3.95 -1.06 -8.81
N PHE A 124 -3.76 -1.45 -10.08
CA PHE A 124 -4.19 -0.69 -11.27
C PHE A 124 -3.72 0.78 -11.26
N LEU A 125 -2.68 1.10 -10.49
CA LEU A 125 -2.08 2.43 -10.40
C LEU A 125 -0.87 2.52 -11.31
N THR A 126 -0.73 3.66 -12.00
CA THR A 126 0.51 3.97 -12.70
C THR A 126 1.68 3.98 -11.72
N LYS A 127 2.89 3.74 -12.21
CA LYS A 127 4.12 3.78 -11.40
C LYS A 127 4.22 5.08 -10.59
N LYS A 128 3.92 6.22 -11.23
CA LYS A 128 3.99 7.55 -10.60
C LYS A 128 2.95 7.74 -9.49
N GLU A 129 1.71 7.30 -9.72
CA GLU A 129 0.66 7.38 -8.71
C GLU A 129 0.98 6.52 -7.49
N PHE A 130 1.44 5.29 -7.72
CA PHE A 130 1.82 4.37 -6.66
C PHE A 130 2.98 4.91 -5.82
N GLN A 131 4.03 5.44 -6.45
CA GLN A 131 5.15 6.08 -5.74
C GLN A 131 4.68 7.28 -4.90
N LYS A 132 3.85 8.16 -5.48
CA LYS A 132 3.30 9.31 -4.75
C LYS A 132 2.51 8.85 -3.53
N GLN A 133 1.68 7.83 -3.71
CA GLN A 133 0.86 7.28 -2.64
C GLN A 133 1.72 6.69 -1.52
N MET A 134 2.68 5.82 -1.84
CA MET A 134 3.57 5.22 -0.84
C MET A 134 4.30 6.26 0.00
N LEU A 135 4.78 7.34 -0.63
CA LEU A 135 5.45 8.42 0.09
C LEU A 135 4.51 9.13 1.05
N LEU A 136 3.30 9.49 0.60
CA LEU A 136 2.31 10.18 1.42
C LEU A 136 1.84 9.31 2.58
N ASP A 137 1.55 8.05 2.32
CA ASP A 137 1.05 7.09 3.31
C ASP A 137 2.13 6.74 4.35
N GLY A 138 3.36 6.49 3.91
CA GLY A 138 4.48 6.19 4.80
C GLY A 138 4.85 7.38 5.68
N ALA A 139 4.93 8.58 5.10
CA ALA A 139 5.22 9.80 5.86
C ALA A 139 4.09 10.14 6.84
N PHE A 140 2.82 9.91 6.46
CA PHE A 140 1.68 10.06 7.36
C PHE A 140 1.81 9.17 8.59
N ILE A 141 2.09 7.87 8.41
CA ILE A 141 2.20 6.91 9.52
C ILE A 141 3.34 7.31 10.45
N ILE A 142 4.52 7.59 9.90
CA ILE A 142 5.70 7.93 10.70
C ILE A 142 5.49 9.23 11.48
N GLU A 143 5.00 10.29 10.82
CA GLU A 143 4.75 11.58 11.48
C GLU A 143 3.65 11.48 12.53
N LEU A 144 2.61 10.67 12.30
CA LEU A 144 1.57 10.41 13.29
C LEU A 144 2.14 9.72 14.53
N PHE A 145 2.96 8.68 14.36
CA PHE A 145 3.56 7.96 15.48
C PHE A 145 4.53 8.84 16.27
N LEU A 146 5.37 9.63 15.57
CA LEU A 146 6.24 10.62 16.20
C LEU A 146 5.42 11.66 16.99
N SER A 147 4.31 12.12 16.41
CA SER A 147 3.44 13.10 17.06
C SER A 147 2.84 12.54 18.35
N VAL A 148 2.42 11.25 18.36
CA VAL A 148 1.94 10.56 19.57
C VAL A 148 3.06 10.34 20.59
N TYR A 149 4.24 9.94 20.13
CA TYR A 149 5.39 9.68 20.98
C TYR A 149 5.82 10.94 21.77
N HIS A 150 5.79 12.11 21.13
CA HIS A 150 6.15 13.39 21.74
C HIS A 150 5.00 14.09 22.49
N LEU A 151 3.82 13.47 22.63
CA LEU A 151 2.68 14.07 23.36
C LEU A 151 3.00 14.40 24.82
N SER A 152 3.95 13.69 25.44
CA SER A 152 4.37 13.92 26.82
C SER A 152 5.34 15.09 27.00
N ASP A 153 5.92 15.62 25.92
CA ASP A 153 6.88 16.72 25.96
C ASP A 153 6.17 18.08 25.80
N ASP A 154 5.30 18.40 26.74
CA ASP A 154 4.70 19.70 27.19
C ASP A 154 4.42 20.88 26.21
N ASN A 155 4.66 20.76 24.90
CA ASN A 155 4.53 21.86 23.95
C ASN A 155 3.22 21.73 23.14
N THR A 156 2.11 21.96 23.85
CA THR A 156 0.73 21.81 23.35
C THR A 156 0.39 22.75 22.18
N GLN A 157 1.20 23.78 21.91
CA GLN A 157 0.91 24.80 20.89
C GLN A 157 1.03 24.30 19.44
N ASN A 158 1.72 23.18 19.18
CA ASN A 158 1.90 22.60 17.82
C ASN A 158 1.23 21.23 17.65
N MET A 159 0.28 20.91 18.54
CA MET A 159 -0.48 19.66 18.51
C MET A 159 -1.21 19.47 17.19
N ASP A 160 -0.98 18.32 16.58
CA ASP A 160 -1.61 17.93 15.33
C ASP A 160 -3.15 17.97 15.41
N ALA A 161 -3.83 18.27 14.30
CA ALA A 161 -5.30 18.35 14.30
C ALA A 161 -5.96 17.00 14.61
N ILE A 162 -5.33 15.88 14.25
CA ILE A 162 -5.77 14.53 14.62
C ILE A 162 -5.65 14.33 16.13
N LEU A 163 -4.53 14.76 16.74
CA LEU A 163 -4.30 14.62 18.17
C LEU A 163 -5.26 15.46 19.03
N ARG A 164 -5.78 16.56 18.48
CA ARG A 164 -6.80 17.39 19.12
C ARG A 164 -8.22 16.81 19.03
N GLN A 165 -8.42 15.75 18.25
CA GLN A 165 -9.71 15.12 18.02
C GLN A 165 -9.63 13.63 18.38
N PRO A 166 -9.85 13.25 19.66
CA PRO A 166 -9.69 11.88 20.13
C PRO A 166 -10.49 10.84 19.32
N LYS A 167 -11.69 11.22 18.85
CA LYS A 167 -12.52 10.37 17.99
C LYS A 167 -11.86 10.13 16.63
N LEU A 168 -11.36 11.17 15.99
CA LEU A 168 -10.64 11.07 14.71
C LEU A 168 -9.36 10.23 14.86
N LEU A 169 -8.59 10.44 15.92
CA LEU A 169 -7.42 9.59 16.22
C LEU A 169 -7.81 8.12 16.41
N SER A 170 -8.90 7.85 17.14
CA SER A 170 -9.42 6.49 17.33
C SER A 170 -9.83 5.84 16.01
N ASP A 171 -10.50 6.58 15.12
CA ASP A 171 -10.97 6.05 13.85
C ASP A 171 -9.80 5.83 12.86
N VAL A 172 -8.82 6.75 12.82
CA VAL A 172 -7.55 6.54 12.11
C VAL A 172 -6.82 5.31 12.64
N THR A 173 -6.73 5.13 13.97
CA THR A 173 -6.01 4.01 14.57
C THR A 173 -6.64 2.66 14.19
N LYS A 174 -7.97 2.59 14.11
CA LYS A 174 -8.69 1.39 13.64
C LYS A 174 -8.42 1.11 12.17
N ASP A 175 -8.45 2.14 11.34
CA ASP A 175 -8.15 2.00 9.91
C ASP A 175 -6.71 1.51 9.69
N LEU A 176 -5.74 1.94 10.52
CA LEU A 176 -4.35 1.45 10.47
C LEU A 176 -4.18 -0.02 10.90
N LEU A 177 -5.20 -0.66 11.48
CA LEU A 177 -5.19 -2.08 11.83
C LEU A 177 -5.86 -2.97 10.77
N LEU A 178 -6.50 -2.37 9.75
CA LEU A 178 -7.20 -3.13 8.71
C LEU A 178 -6.20 -3.81 7.78
N LEU A 179 -6.43 -5.10 7.48
CA LEU A 179 -5.56 -5.91 6.63
C LEU A 179 -5.36 -5.31 5.23
N GLU A 180 -6.43 -4.76 4.64
CA GLU A 180 -6.41 -4.17 3.29
C GLU A 180 -5.89 -2.72 3.27
N ASN A 181 -5.45 -2.19 4.41
CA ASN A 181 -5.08 -0.78 4.58
C ASN A 181 -3.64 -0.63 5.10
N GLN A 182 -2.70 -1.37 4.52
CA GLN A 182 -1.33 -1.51 5.02
C GLN A 182 -0.27 -1.07 4.02
N LEU A 183 0.92 -0.77 4.54
CA LEU A 183 2.18 -0.71 3.79
C LEU A 183 3.13 -1.80 4.31
N PRO A 184 4.05 -2.32 3.48
CA PRO A 184 5.00 -3.32 3.94
C PRO A 184 5.92 -2.75 5.02
N LEU A 185 6.17 -3.51 6.10
CA LEU A 185 6.99 -3.06 7.22
C LEU A 185 8.40 -2.62 6.79
N PHE A 186 9.04 -3.37 5.88
CA PHE A 186 10.38 -3.02 5.39
C PHE A 186 10.42 -1.65 4.71
N PHE A 187 9.31 -1.23 4.08
CA PHE A 187 9.21 0.07 3.45
C PHE A 187 9.12 1.17 4.51
N LEU A 188 8.29 0.98 5.54
CA LEU A 188 8.15 1.91 6.66
C LEU A 188 9.47 2.09 7.41
N GLU A 189 10.17 0.99 7.72
CA GLU A 189 11.49 1.05 8.34
C GLU A 189 12.53 1.74 7.46
N GLY A 190 12.55 1.43 6.16
CA GLY A 190 13.48 2.05 5.22
C GLY A 190 13.24 3.56 5.09
N LEU A 191 11.97 3.97 5.06
CA LEU A 191 11.56 5.37 5.01
C LEU A 191 11.94 6.09 6.30
N TYR A 192 11.71 5.45 7.45
CA TYR A 192 12.11 5.95 8.77
C TYR A 192 13.62 6.21 8.84
N ARG A 193 14.43 5.27 8.35
CA ARG A 193 15.90 5.39 8.31
C ARG A 193 16.39 6.53 7.41
N GLN A 194 15.59 7.01 6.45
CA GLN A 194 15.94 8.22 5.70
C GLN A 194 15.95 9.46 6.61
N ALA A 195 15.02 9.54 7.57
CA ALA A 195 14.92 10.65 8.52
C ALA A 195 15.87 10.51 9.71
N PHE A 196 16.08 9.27 10.16
CA PHE A 196 16.87 8.91 11.33
C PHE A 196 18.07 8.03 10.95
N PRO A 197 19.19 8.63 10.48
CA PRO A 197 20.43 7.89 10.28
C PRO A 197 20.93 7.34 11.62
N ALA A 198 21.63 6.19 11.57
CA ALA A 198 21.99 5.36 12.73
C ALA A 198 22.85 6.05 13.79
N ASP A 199 23.39 7.25 13.51
CA ASP A 199 24.36 7.96 14.34
C ASP A 199 23.73 8.80 15.47
N HIS A 200 22.40 8.77 15.64
CA HIS A 200 21.71 9.52 16.68
C HIS A 200 21.31 8.65 17.88
N VAL A 201 22.22 8.55 18.85
CA VAL A 201 21.98 7.92 20.15
C VAL A 201 20.77 8.60 20.83
N GLY A 202 19.72 7.81 21.13
CA GLY A 202 18.54 8.26 21.89
C GLY A 202 17.25 8.43 21.09
N ASN A 203 17.27 8.30 19.76
CA ASN A 203 16.03 8.29 18.97
C ASN A 203 15.31 6.94 19.10
N PRO A 204 13.95 6.92 19.20
CA PRO A 204 13.20 5.68 19.23
C PRO A 204 13.39 4.92 17.91
N SER A 205 13.28 3.60 17.93
CA SER A 205 13.14 2.83 16.69
C SER A 205 11.72 2.99 16.12
N PHE A 206 11.51 2.65 14.84
CA PHE A 206 10.16 2.59 14.29
C PHE A 206 9.26 1.61 15.08
N ALA A 207 9.85 0.52 15.60
CA ALA A 207 9.14 -0.43 16.44
C ALA A 207 8.71 0.19 17.78
N ASP A 208 9.56 1.00 18.42
CA ASP A 208 9.22 1.70 19.67
C ASP A 208 8.08 2.71 19.45
N LEU A 209 8.14 3.44 18.33
CA LEU A 209 7.07 4.37 17.93
C LEU A 209 5.74 3.64 17.70
N SER A 210 5.78 2.51 17.00
CA SER A 210 4.61 1.68 16.72
C SER A 210 4.02 1.10 18.00
N TYR A 211 4.87 0.55 18.87
CA TYR A 211 4.48 0.01 20.17
C TYR A 211 3.81 1.08 21.04
N LYS A 212 4.40 2.28 21.10
CA LYS A 212 3.84 3.40 21.86
C LYS A 212 2.48 3.86 21.30
N PHE A 213 2.33 3.90 19.98
CA PHE A 213 1.10 4.32 19.33
C PHE A 213 -0.06 3.37 19.60
N PHE A 214 0.19 2.06 19.52
CA PHE A 214 -0.82 1.02 19.72
C PHE A 214 -0.93 0.50 21.16
N ASP A 215 -0.28 1.14 22.13
CA ASP A 215 -0.22 0.69 23.53
C ASP A 215 -1.61 0.45 24.15
N SER A 216 -2.61 1.24 23.78
CA SER A 216 -4.00 1.10 24.25
C SER A 216 -4.70 -0.18 23.78
N PHE A 217 -4.19 -0.83 22.73
CA PHE A 217 -4.70 -2.12 22.23
C PHE A 217 -3.94 -3.31 22.82
N ASN A 218 -2.85 -3.09 23.55
CA ASN A 218 -2.07 -4.16 24.15
C ASN A 218 -2.79 -4.74 25.37
N SER A 219 -3.57 -5.79 25.13
CA SER A 219 -4.36 -6.47 26.16
C SER A 219 -3.52 -7.20 27.22
N GLN A 220 -2.22 -7.43 26.96
CA GLN A 220 -1.30 -8.08 27.90
C GLN A 220 -0.93 -7.19 29.10
N ARG A 221 -1.23 -5.89 29.06
CA ARG A 221 -1.10 -4.98 30.21
C ARG A 221 -2.30 -4.99 31.16
N ASN A 222 -3.43 -5.53 30.71
CA ASN A 222 -4.69 -5.57 31.47
C ASN A 222 -4.97 -6.97 32.05
N ALA A 223 -3.99 -7.87 32.03
CA ALA A 223 -4.07 -9.27 32.50
C ALA A 223 -3.14 -9.50 33.69
#